data_AF-A0A8E0ISY6-F1
#
_entry.id   AF-A0A8E0ISY6-F1
#
_cell.length_a   1.000
_cell.length_b   1.000
_cell.length_c   1.000
_cell.angle_alpha   90.00
_cell.angle_beta   90.00
_cell.angle_gamma   90.00
#
_symmetry.space_group_name_H-M   'P 1'
#
loop_
_entity.id
_entity.type
_entity.pdbx_description
1 polymer ?
#
loop_
_entity_poly.entity_id
_entity_poly.type
_entity_poly.pdbx_seq_one_letter_code
_entity_poly.pdbx_strand_id
1 'polypeptide(L)'
;MWRLNQLQNVTVQVGDLADATQMVAKDSVDIVTCNPPYFKVSSQSITSPNDHLALARHELTTDFATVARVSADLLKYQGKAFYVHRPERLAELLTTLTVVGLAPKRLQFIHPREDREANMVLIEAIKAGRPNGIRIMPPLIVHEADGTYSSSVRRLLNGD
;
A
#
# COMPACT_ATOMS: atom_id res chain seq x y z
N MET A 1 -15.01 14.82 -13.82
CA MET A 1 -14.94 14.06 -12.55
C MET A 1 -13.84 14.56 -11.59
N TRP A 2 -13.20 15.73 -11.79
CA TRP A 2 -12.11 16.25 -10.90
C TRP A 2 -12.30 17.70 -10.44
N ARG A 3 -13.46 18.30 -10.74
CA ARG A 3 -13.76 19.70 -10.38
C ARG A 3 -13.94 19.95 -8.88
N LEU A 4 -13.90 18.91 -8.04
CA LEU A 4 -14.24 19.00 -6.62
C LEU A 4 -13.16 19.66 -5.74
N ASN A 5 -11.87 19.62 -6.11
CA ASN A 5 -10.78 20.06 -5.23
C ASN A 5 -9.87 21.17 -5.80
N GLN A 6 -10.18 21.74 -6.97
CA GLN A 6 -9.42 22.84 -7.62
C GLN A 6 -7.89 22.64 -7.73
N LEU A 7 -7.42 21.39 -7.74
CA LEU A 7 -5.99 21.09 -7.83
C LEU A 7 -5.44 21.50 -9.20
N GLN A 8 -4.38 22.31 -9.23
CA GLN A 8 -3.75 22.81 -10.46
C GLN A 8 -2.41 22.14 -10.77
N ASN A 9 -1.84 21.42 -9.81
CA ASN A 9 -0.52 20.78 -9.87
C ASN A 9 -0.62 19.24 -9.96
N VAL A 10 -1.65 18.73 -10.64
CA VAL A 10 -1.91 17.30 -10.78
C VAL A 10 -1.96 16.94 -12.26
N THR A 11 -1.13 15.98 -12.65
CA THR A 11 -1.19 15.35 -13.97
C THR A 11 -1.70 13.93 -13.81
N VAL A 12 -2.76 13.59 -14.54
CA VAL A 12 -3.33 12.24 -14.54
C VAL A 12 -2.85 11.52 -15.78
N GLN A 13 -2.28 10.33 -15.58
CA GLN A 13 -1.90 9.42 -16.65
C GLN A 13 -2.74 8.15 -16.52
N VAL A 14 -3.27 7.67 -17.63
CA VAL A 14 -4.05 6.43 -17.70
C VAL A 14 -3.24 5.41 -18.47
N GLY A 15 -2.90 4.30 -17.83
CA GLY A 15 -2.13 3.23 -18.43
C GLY A 15 -1.91 2.08 -17.44
N ASP A 16 -1.26 1.02 -17.92
CA ASP A 16 -0.83 -0.08 -17.06
C ASP A 16 0.31 0.39 -16.15
N LEU A 17 0.25 -0.01 -14.87
CA LEU A 17 1.30 0.26 -13.90
C LEU A 17 2.64 -0.36 -14.35
N ALA A 18 2.61 -1.52 -15.01
CA ALA A 18 3.81 -2.17 -15.52
C ALA A 18 4.57 -1.28 -16.52
N ASP A 19 3.87 -0.39 -17.21
CA ASP A 19 4.41 0.54 -18.20
C ASP A 19 4.67 1.95 -17.63
N ALA A 20 4.52 2.16 -16.32
CA ALA A 20 4.65 3.49 -15.71
C ALA A 20 6.01 4.16 -16.00
N THR A 21 7.08 3.40 -16.18
CA THR A 21 8.41 3.94 -16.51
C THR A 21 8.51 4.50 -17.93
N GLN A 22 7.55 4.20 -18.80
CA GLN A 22 7.42 4.82 -20.13
C GLN A 22 6.79 6.21 -20.04
N MET A 23 6.03 6.48 -18.97
CA MET A 23 5.27 7.72 -18.78
C MET A 23 5.94 8.66 -17.77
N VAL A 24 6.70 8.11 -16.83
CA VAL A 24 7.50 8.82 -15.83
C VAL A 24 8.92 8.28 -15.87
N ALA A 25 9.91 9.17 -15.98
CA ALA A 25 11.31 8.77 -16.07
C ALA A 25 11.74 7.97 -14.83
N LYS A 26 12.63 6.99 -15.02
CA LYS A 26 13.29 6.31 -13.90
C LYS A 26 14.12 7.30 -13.08
N ASP A 27 14.31 6.98 -11.81
CA ASP A 27 15.11 7.78 -10.88
C ASP A 27 14.72 9.28 -10.85
N SER A 28 13.43 9.59 -11.00
CA SER A 28 12.95 10.97 -11.15
C SER A 28 12.00 11.41 -10.04
N VAL A 29 11.52 10.48 -9.23
CA VAL A 29 10.49 10.73 -8.21
C VAL A 29 11.07 10.68 -6.81
N ASP A 30 10.68 11.62 -5.96
CA ASP A 30 11.10 11.64 -4.54
C ASP A 30 10.23 10.72 -3.66
N ILE A 31 8.93 10.64 -3.97
CA ILE A 31 7.93 9.88 -3.22
C ILE A 31 6.99 9.12 -4.15
N VAL A 32 6.83 7.82 -3.89
CA VAL A 32 5.78 6.98 -4.46
C VAL A 32 4.79 6.60 -3.37
N THR A 33 3.49 6.66 -3.67
CA THR A 33 2.44 6.17 -2.78
C THR A 33 1.55 5.20 -3.55
N CYS A 34 1.15 4.10 -2.90
CA CYS A 34 0.29 3.09 -3.50
C CYS A 34 -0.70 2.53 -2.48
N ASN A 35 -1.98 2.60 -2.83
CA ASN A 35 -3.09 1.99 -2.11
C ASN A 35 -3.77 1.00 -3.08
N PRO A 36 -3.18 -0.19 -3.29
CA PRO A 36 -3.71 -1.13 -4.28
C PRO A 36 -5.08 -1.64 -3.84
N PRO A 37 -5.99 -1.95 -4.78
CA PRO A 37 -7.27 -2.57 -4.43
C PRO A 37 -7.06 -3.92 -3.73
N TYR A 38 -7.51 -4.05 -2.48
CA TYR A 38 -7.27 -5.24 -1.63
C TYR A 38 -8.21 -6.43 -1.89
N PHE A 39 -8.95 -6.44 -2.99
CA PHE A 39 -10.04 -7.38 -3.16
C PHE A 39 -9.51 -8.80 -3.35
N LYS A 40 -9.64 -9.62 -2.30
CA LYS A 40 -9.79 -11.06 -2.45
C LYS A 40 -11.12 -11.29 -3.17
N VAL A 41 -11.09 -11.86 -4.37
CA VAL A 41 -12.27 -12.55 -4.91
C VAL A 41 -12.51 -13.75 -3.99
N SER A 42 -13.42 -13.61 -3.02
CA SER A 42 -13.67 -14.65 -2.03
C SER A 42 -14.64 -15.70 -2.56
N SER A 43 -14.39 -16.97 -2.23
CA SER A 43 -15.16 -18.14 -2.66
C SER A 43 -16.57 -18.27 -2.06
N GLN A 44 -17.05 -17.31 -1.26
CA GLN A 44 -18.45 -17.29 -0.79
C GLN A 44 -19.41 -16.64 -1.80
N SER A 45 -18.89 -15.97 -2.82
CA SER A 45 -19.70 -15.38 -3.90
C SER A 45 -19.78 -16.23 -5.17
N ILE A 46 -19.23 -17.45 -5.17
CA ILE A 46 -19.24 -18.32 -6.37
C ILE A 46 -19.44 -19.78 -5.93
N THR A 47 -20.70 -20.19 -5.82
CA THR A 47 -21.09 -21.57 -6.08
C THR A 47 -20.76 -21.89 -7.54
N SER A 48 -19.56 -22.36 -7.84
CA SER A 48 -19.28 -22.95 -9.16
C SER A 48 -18.10 -23.94 -9.09
N PRO A 49 -18.30 -25.19 -9.54
CA PRO A 49 -17.30 -26.25 -9.47
C PRO A 49 -16.43 -26.20 -10.73
N ASN A 50 -15.25 -25.56 -10.67
CA ASN A 50 -14.33 -25.64 -11.81
C ASN A 50 -12.87 -25.46 -11.38
N ASP A 51 -12.02 -26.40 -11.75
CA ASP A 51 -10.59 -26.48 -11.37
C ASP A 51 -9.76 -25.28 -11.86
N HIS A 52 -10.29 -24.49 -12.78
CA HIS A 52 -9.76 -23.18 -13.18
C HIS A 52 -9.64 -22.17 -12.02
N LEU A 53 -10.39 -22.33 -10.92
CA LEU A 53 -10.31 -21.44 -9.75
C LEU A 53 -9.03 -21.63 -8.91
N ALA A 54 -8.35 -22.78 -9.00
CA ALA A 54 -7.11 -23.00 -8.25
C ALA A 54 -5.94 -22.17 -8.80
N LEU A 55 -5.89 -21.95 -10.13
CA LEU A 55 -4.91 -21.09 -10.78
C LEU A 55 -5.16 -19.61 -10.49
N ALA A 56 -6.42 -19.17 -10.48
CA ALA A 56 -6.80 -17.80 -10.11
C ALA A 56 -6.49 -17.46 -8.63
N ARG A 57 -6.42 -18.46 -7.75
CA ARG A 57 -5.98 -18.30 -6.34
C ARG A 57 -4.49 -17.96 -6.22
N HIS A 58 -3.67 -18.40 -7.17
CA HIS A 58 -2.27 -17.96 -7.28
C HIS A 58 -2.14 -16.61 -8.02
N GLU A 59 -3.16 -16.21 -8.78
CA GLU A 59 -3.21 -14.95 -9.56
C GLU A 59 -3.81 -13.76 -8.79
N LEU A 60 -4.32 -13.96 -7.56
CA LEU A 60 -4.89 -12.91 -6.68
C LEU A 60 -3.85 -12.02 -5.99
N THR A 61 -2.59 -12.11 -6.41
CA THR A 61 -1.66 -11.00 -6.33
C THR A 61 -2.02 -10.02 -7.45
N THR A 62 -2.71 -8.91 -7.14
CA THR A 62 -2.24 -7.65 -7.75
C THR A 62 -0.74 -7.69 -7.52
N ASP A 63 0.04 -7.80 -8.60
CA ASP A 63 1.44 -8.21 -8.51
C ASP A 63 2.21 -7.15 -7.73
N PHE A 64 2.25 -7.31 -6.40
CA PHE A 64 2.91 -6.39 -5.51
C PHE A 64 4.41 -6.38 -5.82
N ALA A 65 4.95 -7.45 -6.42
CA ALA A 65 6.30 -7.43 -6.95
C ALA A 65 6.42 -6.46 -8.13
N THR A 66 5.46 -6.43 -9.06
CA THR A 66 5.40 -5.38 -10.10
C THR A 66 5.24 -3.99 -9.48
N VAL A 67 4.34 -3.79 -8.51
CA VAL A 67 4.18 -2.51 -7.82
C VAL A 67 5.49 -2.06 -7.17
N ALA A 68 6.14 -2.95 -6.41
CA ALA A 68 7.38 -2.68 -5.71
C ALA A 68 8.54 -2.41 -6.69
N ARG A 69 8.65 -3.20 -7.77
CA ARG A 69 9.65 -3.02 -8.83
C ARG A 69 9.49 -1.66 -9.52
N VAL A 70 8.28 -1.33 -9.95
CA VAL A 70 7.99 -0.05 -10.59
C VAL A 70 8.24 1.11 -9.64
N SER A 71 7.84 0.97 -8.36
CA SER A 71 8.15 1.98 -7.33
C SER A 71 9.65 2.19 -7.20
N ALA A 72 10.44 1.11 -7.15
CA ALA A 72 11.89 1.19 -7.07
C ALA A 72 12.50 1.84 -8.31
N ASP A 73 12.02 1.52 -9.52
CA ASP A 73 12.49 2.12 -10.77
C ASP A 73 12.25 3.64 -10.84
N LEU A 74 11.08 4.10 -10.39
CA LEU A 74 10.70 5.52 -10.44
C LEU A 74 11.44 6.37 -9.39
N LEU A 75 11.73 5.79 -8.22
CA LEU A 75 12.31 6.52 -7.10
C LEU A 75 13.78 6.89 -7.34
N LYS A 76 14.17 8.11 -6.97
CA LYS A 76 15.57 8.52 -6.82
C LYS A 76 16.27 7.73 -5.71
N TYR A 77 17.60 7.79 -5.67
CA TYR A 77 18.38 7.33 -4.52
C TYR A 77 17.85 7.94 -3.21
N GLN A 78 17.59 7.11 -2.19
CA GLN A 78 16.93 7.48 -0.93
C GLN A 78 15.50 8.06 -1.05
N GLY A 79 14.87 7.93 -2.22
CA GLY A 79 13.44 8.18 -2.39
C GLY A 79 12.59 7.22 -1.54
N LYS A 80 11.36 7.64 -1.22
CA LYS A 80 10.48 6.92 -0.29
C LYS A 80 9.26 6.34 -0.98
N ALA A 81 8.91 5.12 -0.64
CA ALA A 81 7.65 4.51 -1.03
C ALA A 81 6.74 4.32 0.20
N PHE A 82 5.45 4.58 0.02
CA PHE A 82 4.42 4.37 1.03
C PHE A 82 3.36 3.41 0.50
N TYR A 83 3.09 2.35 1.25
CA TYR A 83 2.10 1.34 0.90
C TYR A 83 1.08 1.21 2.00
N VAL A 84 -0.18 1.04 1.62
CA VAL A 84 -1.25 0.55 2.49
C VAL A 84 -1.45 -0.93 2.12
N HIS A 85 -1.55 -1.85 3.08
CA HIS A 85 -1.84 -3.26 2.79
C HIS A 85 -2.52 -4.01 3.94
N ARG A 86 -2.90 -5.27 3.71
CA ARG A 86 -3.41 -6.20 4.72
C ARG A 86 -2.27 -6.81 5.56
N PRO A 87 -2.35 -6.86 6.90
CA PRO A 87 -1.30 -7.40 7.77
C PRO A 87 -1.00 -8.89 7.56
N GLU A 88 -1.97 -9.69 7.15
CA GLU A 88 -1.81 -11.13 6.88
C GLU A 88 -0.74 -11.45 5.81
N ARG A 89 -0.43 -10.50 4.91
CA ARG A 89 0.62 -10.63 3.89
C ARG A 89 1.94 -9.98 4.28
N LEU A 90 2.10 -9.52 5.52
CA LEU A 90 3.24 -8.70 5.93
C LEU A 90 4.60 -9.34 5.62
N ALA A 91 4.78 -10.63 5.90
CA ALA A 91 6.03 -11.33 5.61
C ALA A 91 6.39 -11.32 4.11
N GLU A 92 5.41 -11.58 3.26
CA GLU A 92 5.55 -11.53 1.79
C GLU A 92 5.90 -10.10 1.33
N LEU A 93 5.15 -9.10 1.80
CA LEU A 93 5.34 -7.69 1.43
C LEU A 93 6.76 -7.21 1.79
N LEU A 94 7.21 -7.47 3.01
CA LEU A 94 8.55 -7.07 3.46
C LEU A 94 9.64 -7.76 2.63
N THR A 95 9.47 -9.05 2.35
CA THR A 95 10.41 -9.81 1.51
C THR A 95 10.48 -9.21 0.10
N THR A 96 9.34 -9.00 -0.55
CA THR A 96 9.26 -8.42 -1.90
C THR A 96 9.94 -7.05 -1.98
N LEU A 97 9.70 -6.17 -0.99
CA LEU A 97 10.35 -4.87 -0.91
C LEU A 97 11.87 -4.99 -0.85
N THR A 98 12.39 -5.87 0.01
CA THR A 98 13.84 -6.07 0.13
C THR A 98 14.48 -6.61 -1.13
N VAL A 99 13.80 -7.51 -1.86
CA VAL A 99 14.28 -8.09 -3.13
C VAL A 99 14.50 -7.01 -4.19
N VAL A 100 13.63 -6.00 -4.24
CA VAL A 100 13.73 -4.90 -5.22
C VAL A 100 14.55 -3.70 -4.73
N GLY A 101 15.28 -3.83 -3.61
CA GLY A 101 16.13 -2.77 -3.08
C GLY A 101 15.38 -1.64 -2.36
N LEU A 102 14.12 -1.88 -1.94
CA LEU A 102 13.36 -0.99 -1.07
C LEU A 102 13.48 -1.50 0.38
N ALA A 103 14.18 -0.76 1.23
CA ALA A 103 14.35 -1.13 2.63
C ALA A 103 13.16 -0.64 3.46
N PRO A 104 12.35 -1.52 4.09
CA PRO A 104 11.28 -1.11 4.98
C PRO A 104 11.83 -0.36 6.20
N LYS A 105 11.13 0.69 6.64
CA LYS A 105 11.56 1.57 7.74
C LYS A 105 10.51 1.84 8.78
N ARG A 106 9.25 2.01 8.39
CA ARG A 106 8.19 2.29 9.35
C ARG A 106 6.99 1.44 9.03
N LEU A 107 6.47 0.79 10.07
CA LEU A 107 5.22 0.03 10.02
C LEU A 107 4.23 0.70 10.96
N GLN A 108 3.02 0.97 10.50
CA GLN A 108 1.94 1.42 11.37
C GLN A 108 0.72 0.54 11.15
N PHE A 109 0.31 -0.19 12.18
CA PHE A 109 -0.88 -1.02 12.13
C PHE A 109 -2.12 -0.17 12.37
N ILE A 110 -3.17 -0.43 11.61
CA ILE A 110 -4.46 0.23 11.74
C ILE A 110 -5.46 -0.81 12.24
N HIS A 111 -6.09 -0.49 13.36
CA HIS A 111 -7.07 -1.33 14.03
C HIS A 111 -8.44 -0.67 13.93
N PRO A 112 -9.50 -1.40 13.55
CA PRO A 112 -10.85 -0.84 13.52
C PRO A 112 -11.30 -0.26 14.86
N ARG A 113 -10.92 -0.94 15.95
CA ARG A 113 -11.18 -0.62 17.37
C ARG A 113 -10.03 -1.17 18.21
N GLU A 114 -9.88 -0.67 19.44
CA GLU A 114 -8.79 -1.05 20.35
C GLU A 114 -8.75 -2.56 20.67
N ASP A 115 -9.93 -3.18 20.77
CA ASP A 115 -10.11 -4.60 21.09
C ASP A 115 -10.04 -5.53 19.87
N ARG A 116 -9.69 -5.01 18.68
CA ARG A 116 -9.70 -5.77 17.43
C ARG A 116 -8.32 -5.88 16.81
N GLU A 117 -8.10 -6.97 16.08
CA GLU A 117 -6.88 -7.15 15.29
C GLU A 117 -6.75 -6.07 14.21
N ALA A 118 -5.49 -5.81 13.83
CA ALA A 118 -5.19 -4.90 12.73
C ALA A 118 -5.76 -5.45 11.42
N ASN A 119 -6.50 -4.63 10.69
CA ASN A 119 -7.00 -4.99 9.36
C ASN A 119 -6.22 -4.32 8.22
N MET A 120 -5.36 -3.34 8.54
CA MET A 120 -4.45 -2.69 7.61
C MET A 120 -3.08 -2.42 8.25
N VAL A 121 -2.05 -2.31 7.42
CA VAL A 121 -0.69 -1.90 7.77
C VAL A 121 -0.22 -0.86 6.76
N LEU A 122 0.32 0.24 7.26
CA LEU A 122 1.05 1.24 6.50
C LEU A 122 2.53 0.87 6.52
N ILE A 123 3.18 0.92 5.36
CA ILE A 123 4.59 0.58 5.19
C ILE A 123 5.30 1.75 4.51
N GLU A 124 6.29 2.33 5.19
CA GLU A 124 7.30 3.21 4.58
C GLU A 124 8.53 2.38 4.21
N ALA A 125 9.01 2.51 2.97
CA ALA A 125 10.27 1.93 2.51
C ALA A 125 11.14 2.99 1.82
N ILE A 126 12.46 2.78 1.83
CA ILE A 126 13.45 3.70 1.25
C ILE A 126 14.28 2.97 0.19
N LYS A 127 14.36 3.52 -1.02
CA LYS A 127 15.24 2.99 -2.08
C LYS A 127 16.70 3.08 -1.68
N ALA A 128 17.40 1.94 -1.78
CA ALA A 128 18.79 1.79 -1.37
C ALA A 128 19.03 2.22 0.10
N GLY A 129 18.01 2.09 0.96
CA GLY A 129 18.14 2.29 2.39
C GLY A 129 18.94 1.16 3.05
N ARG A 130 19.46 1.42 4.25
CA ARG A 130 20.14 0.37 5.06
C ARG A 130 19.18 -0.80 5.32
N PRO A 131 19.61 -2.06 5.42
CA PRO A 131 18.71 -3.19 5.62
C PRO A 131 17.99 -3.15 6.99
N ASN A 132 18.65 -2.64 8.03
CA ASN A 132 18.12 -2.64 9.40
C ASN A 132 17.39 -1.35 9.76
N GLY A 133 16.71 -1.35 10.92
CA GLY A 133 16.12 -0.14 11.51
C GLY A 133 14.64 0.05 11.21
N ILE A 134 13.88 -1.04 11.07
CA ILE A 134 12.43 -1.00 11.05
C ILE A 134 11.93 -0.48 12.40
N ARG A 135 11.03 0.51 12.35
CA ARG A 135 10.33 1.06 13.51
C ARG A 135 8.85 0.69 13.41
N ILE A 136 8.32 0.15 14.50
CA ILE A 136 6.89 -0.09 14.65
C ILE A 136 6.31 1.14 15.33
N MET A 137 5.42 1.84 14.62
CA MET A 137 4.75 3.04 15.11
C MET A 137 3.59 2.65 16.05
N PRO A 138 3.18 3.56 16.95
CA PRO A 138 1.94 3.38 17.69
C PRO A 138 0.76 3.09 16.74
N PRO A 139 -0.11 2.12 17.08
CA PRO A 139 -1.22 1.75 16.22
C PRO A 139 -2.18 2.93 16.03
N LEU A 140 -2.83 2.99 14.88
CA LEU A 140 -3.92 3.91 14.63
C LEU A 140 -5.24 3.18 14.87
N ILE A 141 -5.97 3.57 15.92
CA ILE A 141 -7.32 3.08 16.19
C ILE A 141 -8.32 3.92 15.40
N VAL A 142 -9.18 3.29 14.61
CA VAL A 142 -10.11 4.03 13.72
C VAL A 142 -11.31 4.57 14.48
N HIS A 143 -11.96 3.73 15.28
CA HIS A 143 -13.17 4.09 16.02
C HIS A 143 -13.00 3.89 17.53
N GLU A 144 -13.65 4.76 18.29
CA GLU A 144 -13.87 4.59 19.73
C GLU A 144 -14.92 3.50 20.00
N ALA A 145 -15.09 3.13 21.27
CA ALA A 145 -16.08 2.13 21.69
C ALA A 145 -17.52 2.50 21.26
N ASP A 146 -17.86 3.79 21.24
CA ASP A 146 -19.16 4.32 20.82
C ASP A 146 -19.39 4.31 19.30
N GLY A 147 -18.39 3.88 18.51
CA GLY A 147 -18.45 3.81 17.06
C GLY A 147 -18.13 5.13 16.35
N THR A 148 -17.83 6.20 17.08
CA THR A 148 -17.35 7.45 16.48
C THR A 148 -15.88 7.33 16.07
N TYR A 149 -15.42 8.16 15.12
CA TYR A 149 -13.99 8.20 14.78
C TYR A 149 -13.15 8.59 15.99
N SER A 150 -11.99 7.98 16.13
CA SER A 150 -11.04 8.36 17.17
C SER A 150 -10.55 9.79 16.99
N SER A 151 -10.10 10.41 18.07
CA SER A 151 -9.51 11.76 18.03
C SER A 151 -8.36 11.87 17.01
N SER A 152 -7.53 10.82 16.90
CA SER A 152 -6.44 10.74 15.93
C SER A 152 -6.93 10.70 14.49
N VAL A 153 -7.98 9.92 14.18
CA VAL A 153 -8.55 9.87 12.82
C VAL A 153 -9.29 11.14 12.47
N ARG A 154 -10.02 11.76 13.42
CA ARG A 154 -10.68 13.06 13.18
C ARG A 154 -9.68 14.14 12.78
N ARG A 155 -8.53 14.24 13.47
CA ARG A 155 -7.46 15.17 13.09
C ARG A 155 -6.96 14.93 11.66
N LEU A 156 -6.72 13.66 11.30
CA LEU A 156 -6.29 13.29 9.95
C LEU A 156 -7.30 13.68 8.86
N LEU A 157 -8.60 13.52 9.13
CA LEU A 157 -9.66 13.86 8.17
C LEU A 157 -9.87 15.37 8.05
N ASN A 158 -9.65 16.12 9.13
CA ASN A 158 -9.83 17.57 9.16
C ASN A 158 -8.58 18.34 8.72
N GLY A 159 -7.41 17.68 8.66
CA GLY A 159 -6.13 18.31 8.32
C GLY A 159 -5.50 19.12 9.46
N ASP A 160 -5.84 18.78 10.71
CA ASP A 160 -5.34 19.41 11.95
C ASP A 160 -4.02 18.78 12.46
#